data_AF-A0A9Y2IG31-F1
#
_entry.id   AF-A0A9Y2IG31-F1
#
_cell.length_a   1.000
_cell.length_b   1.000
_cell.length_c   1.000
_cell.angle_alpha   90.00
_cell.angle_beta   90.00
_cell.angle_gamma   90.00
#
_symmetry.space_group_name_H-M   'P 1'
#
loop_
_entity.id
_entity.type
_entity.pdbx_description
1 polymer ?
#
loop_
_entity_poly.entity_id
_entity_poly.type
_entity_poly.pdbx_seq_one_letter_code
_entity_poly.pdbx_strand_id
1 'polypeptide(L)'
;MFWPVPDTWKPSDDAELVAGWRLWLELSDRAWPTAEWDGTPADAVKQLRELLDACDDIETVYRETSADPSEEFVHVIQALALCASAVIGLWWDDFAPLDSDRAPKLHEDLQRFAAHAEQVLTLLATHGGWAALDSARRGPA
;
A
#
# COMPACT_ATOMS: atom_id res chain seq x y z
N MET A 1 -8.61 10.82 -9.13
CA MET A 1 -9.10 9.64 -9.88
C MET A 1 -8.39 8.45 -9.28
N PHE A 2 -9.10 7.54 -8.62
CA PHE A 2 -8.47 6.31 -8.09
C PHE A 2 -8.19 5.39 -9.26
N TRP A 3 -6.96 4.87 -9.33
CA TRP A 3 -6.64 3.83 -10.28
C TRP A 3 -7.22 2.51 -9.73
N PRO A 4 -8.05 1.79 -10.49
CA PRO A 4 -8.59 0.53 -10.02
C PRO A 4 -7.44 -0.47 -9.81
N VAL A 5 -7.51 -1.24 -8.71
CA VAL A 5 -6.67 -2.43 -8.56
C VAL A 5 -7.17 -3.45 -9.60
N PRO A 6 -6.29 -4.05 -10.43
CA PRO A 6 -6.71 -5.13 -11.31
C PRO A 6 -7.13 -6.35 -10.48
N ASP A 7 -8.32 -6.89 -10.73
CA ASP A 7 -8.82 -8.08 -10.01
C ASP A 7 -8.17 -9.39 -10.50
N THR A 8 -7.36 -9.31 -11.56
CA THR A 8 -6.91 -10.42 -12.38
C THR A 8 -5.46 -10.82 -12.19
N TRP A 9 -4.68 -10.06 -11.41
CA TRP A 9 -3.24 -10.28 -11.27
C TRP A 9 -2.94 -11.72 -10.88
N LYS A 10 -2.07 -12.37 -11.65
CA LYS A 10 -1.46 -13.65 -11.30
C LYS A 10 0.01 -13.60 -11.67
N PRO A 11 0.92 -14.11 -10.82
CA PRO A 11 2.34 -14.09 -11.11
C PRO A 11 2.62 -14.88 -12.41
N SER A 12 3.29 -14.24 -13.36
CA SER A 12 3.67 -14.85 -14.64
C SER A 12 4.97 -15.65 -14.55
N ASP A 13 5.84 -15.30 -13.60
CA ASP A 13 7.10 -15.98 -13.30
C ASP A 13 7.42 -15.96 -11.79
N ASP A 14 8.50 -16.64 -11.40
CA ASP A 14 8.95 -16.71 -10.00
C ASP A 14 9.41 -15.33 -9.48
N ALA A 15 9.93 -14.45 -10.35
CA ALA A 15 10.37 -13.12 -9.95
C ALA A 15 9.18 -12.24 -9.55
N GLU A 16 8.07 -12.33 -10.28
CA GLU A 16 6.81 -11.64 -10.00
C GLU A 16 6.14 -12.21 -8.75
N LEU A 17 6.21 -13.53 -8.54
CA LEU A 17 5.74 -14.15 -7.30
C LEU A 17 6.51 -13.63 -6.08
N VAL A 18 7.85 -13.55 -6.18
CA VAL A 18 8.71 -12.99 -5.11
C VAL A 18 8.42 -11.51 -4.89
N ALA A 19 8.27 -10.72 -5.96
CA ALA A 19 7.95 -9.30 -5.85
C ALA A 19 6.56 -9.08 -5.21
N GLY A 20 5.56 -9.87 -5.62
CA GLY A 20 4.24 -9.88 -5.00
C GLY A 20 4.27 -10.27 -3.52
N TRP A 21 5.14 -11.20 -3.14
CA TRP A 21 5.32 -11.61 -1.74
C TRP A 21 5.92 -10.47 -0.90
N ARG A 22 6.97 -9.82 -1.43
CA ARG A 22 7.59 -8.66 -0.78
C ARG A 22 6.58 -7.52 -0.59
N LEU A 23 5.79 -7.23 -1.62
CA LEU A 23 4.75 -6.22 -1.53
C LEU A 23 3.66 -6.59 -0.51
N TRP A 24 3.25 -7.86 -0.48
CA TRP A 24 2.28 -8.33 0.51
C TRP A 24 2.80 -8.15 1.94
N LEU A 25 4.06 -8.49 2.21
CA LEU A 25 4.70 -8.28 3.51
C LEU A 25 4.79 -6.79 3.90
N GLU A 26 5.23 -5.94 2.98
CA GLU A 26 5.32 -4.49 3.23
C GLU A 26 3.97 -3.87 3.58
N LEU A 27 2.88 -4.37 2.99
CA LEU A 27 1.54 -3.90 3.30
C LEU A 27 0.96 -4.56 4.57
N SER A 28 1.30 -5.81 4.85
CA SER A 28 0.76 -6.55 6.01
C SER A 28 1.31 -6.05 7.34
N ASP A 29 2.56 -5.61 7.35
CA ASP A 29 3.28 -5.23 8.57
C ASP A 29 3.02 -3.76 8.97
N ARG A 30 2.40 -2.97 8.09
CA ARG A 30 2.11 -1.55 8.33
C ARG A 30 0.79 -1.36 9.05
N ALA A 31 0.80 -0.47 10.05
CA ALA A 31 -0.37 -0.04 10.78
C ALA A 31 -0.68 1.42 10.44
N TRP A 32 -1.74 1.65 9.66
CA TRP A 32 -2.19 2.99 9.28
C TRP A 32 -2.79 3.72 10.49
N PRO A 33 -2.51 5.02 10.69
CA PRO A 33 -3.08 5.78 11.80
C PRO A 33 -4.61 5.72 11.83
N THR A 34 -5.17 5.42 13.00
CA THR A 34 -6.62 5.35 13.24
C THR A 34 -7.17 6.70 13.69
N ALA A 35 -8.49 6.80 13.88
CA ALA A 35 -9.14 8.03 14.35
C ALA A 35 -8.69 8.47 15.76
N GLU A 36 -8.07 7.57 16.53
CA GLU A 36 -7.58 7.84 17.88
C GLU A 36 -6.16 8.43 17.89
N TRP A 37 -5.49 8.49 16.73
CA TRP A 37 -4.14 9.00 16.61
C TRP A 37 -4.09 10.54 16.68
N ASP A 38 -3.16 11.10 17.47
CA ASP A 38 -3.12 12.50 17.89
C ASP A 38 -1.80 13.24 17.57
N GLY A 39 -1.00 12.72 16.64
CA GLY A 39 0.29 13.29 16.24
C GLY A 39 0.22 14.46 15.24
N THR A 40 1.30 14.70 14.49
CA THR A 40 1.33 15.72 13.42
C THR A 40 1.08 15.11 12.05
N PRO A 41 0.27 15.70 11.14
CA PRO A 41 -0.04 15.06 9.85
C PRO A 41 1.18 14.59 9.07
N ALA A 42 2.30 15.32 9.13
CA ALA A 42 3.59 14.90 8.57
C ALA A 42 4.09 13.55 9.13
N ASP A 43 3.93 13.29 10.44
CA ASP A 43 4.24 12.00 11.07
C ASP A 43 3.27 10.91 10.63
N ALA A 44 1.97 11.23 10.44
CA ALA A 44 0.98 10.26 9.97
C ALA A 44 1.32 9.73 8.57
N VAL A 45 1.75 10.60 7.66
CA VAL A 45 2.09 10.21 6.29
C VAL A 45 3.52 9.68 6.14
N LYS A 46 4.32 9.65 7.21
CA LYS A 46 5.68 9.08 7.17
C LYS A 46 5.69 7.63 6.71
N GLN A 47 4.76 6.81 7.21
CA GLN A 47 4.63 5.41 6.78
C GLN A 47 4.25 5.27 5.30
N LEU A 48 3.52 6.24 4.73
CA LEU A 48 3.23 6.24 3.29
C LEU A 48 4.47 6.52 2.46
N ARG A 49 5.36 7.40 2.94
CA ARG A 49 6.64 7.69 2.26
C ARG A 49 7.56 6.47 2.26
N GLU A 50 7.67 5.82 3.41
CA GLU A 50 8.44 4.57 3.52
C GLU A 50 7.86 3.46 2.63
N LEU A 51 6.53 3.42 2.45
CA LEU A 51 5.91 2.51 1.49
C LEU A 51 6.27 2.88 0.04
N LEU A 52 6.30 4.18 -0.33
CA LEU A 52 6.71 4.60 -1.67
C LEU A 52 8.15 4.15 -1.98
N ASP A 53 9.06 4.32 -1.02
CA ASP A 53 10.46 3.87 -1.16
C ASP A 53 10.52 2.34 -1.34
N ALA A 54 9.71 1.59 -0.59
CA ALA A 54 9.64 0.13 -0.74
C ALA A 54 9.03 -0.31 -2.08
N CYS A 55 7.99 0.39 -2.55
CA CYS A 55 7.38 0.16 -3.86
C CYS A 55 8.39 0.36 -5.00
N ASP A 56 9.17 1.44 -4.95
CA ASP A 56 10.20 1.76 -5.94
C ASP A 56 11.32 0.69 -5.96
N ASP A 57 11.77 0.24 -4.78
CA ASP A 57 12.76 -0.85 -4.66
C ASP A 57 12.21 -2.18 -5.20
N ILE A 58 10.98 -2.54 -4.86
CA ILE A 58 10.34 -3.77 -5.34
C ILE A 58 10.18 -3.74 -6.87
N GLU A 59 9.69 -2.63 -7.44
CA GLU A 59 9.55 -2.48 -8.88
C GLU A 59 10.90 -2.57 -9.59
N THR A 60 11.91 -1.87 -9.07
CA THR A 60 13.26 -1.87 -9.64
C THR A 60 13.85 -3.27 -9.66
N VAL A 61 13.87 -3.97 -8.52
CA VAL A 61 14.41 -5.33 -8.41
C VAL A 61 13.63 -6.31 -9.29
N TYR A 62 12.30 -6.17 -9.36
CA TYR A 62 11.48 -7.01 -10.22
C TYR A 62 11.85 -6.86 -11.70
N ARG A 63 11.96 -5.63 -12.18
CA ARG A 63 12.34 -5.33 -13.57
C ARG A 63 13.74 -5.82 -13.93
N GLU A 64 14.67 -5.80 -12.99
CA GLU A 64 16.03 -6.31 -13.21
C GLU A 64 16.11 -7.84 -13.23
N THR A 65 15.22 -8.51 -12.48
CA THR A 65 15.27 -9.97 -12.28
C THR A 65 14.40 -10.74 -13.27
N SER A 66 13.28 -10.15 -13.71
CA SER A 66 12.39 -10.78 -14.69
C SER A 66 12.90 -10.57 -16.12
N ALA A 67 12.83 -11.62 -16.93
CA ALA A 67 13.17 -11.54 -18.35
C ALA A 67 12.08 -10.84 -19.18
N ASP A 68 10.84 -10.83 -18.70
CA ASP A 68 9.69 -10.20 -19.34
C ASP A 68 8.73 -9.63 -18.27
N PRO A 69 9.03 -8.45 -17.71
CA PRO A 69 8.26 -7.88 -16.61
C PRO A 69 6.80 -7.61 -17.00
N SER A 70 5.87 -8.22 -16.26
CA SER A 70 4.43 -8.04 -16.38
C SER A 70 4.01 -6.59 -16.13
N GLU A 71 3.33 -5.99 -17.10
CA GLU A 71 2.73 -4.67 -16.93
C GLU A 71 1.63 -4.68 -15.86
N GLU A 72 0.94 -5.80 -15.64
CA GLU A 72 -0.15 -5.88 -14.67
C GLU A 72 0.36 -5.66 -13.23
N PHE A 73 1.46 -6.32 -12.86
CA PHE A 73 2.06 -6.16 -11.53
C PHE A 73 2.64 -4.76 -11.32
N VAL A 74 3.29 -4.21 -12.35
CA VAL A 74 3.76 -2.82 -12.34
C VAL A 74 2.59 -1.86 -12.07
N HIS A 75 1.44 -2.06 -12.71
CA HIS A 75 0.27 -1.23 -12.49
C HIS A 75 -0.27 -1.35 -11.06
N VAL A 76 -0.18 -2.52 -10.40
CA VAL A 76 -0.52 -2.67 -8.98
C VAL A 76 0.35 -1.77 -8.11
N ILE A 77 1.67 -1.78 -8.32
CA ILE A 77 2.62 -0.93 -7.58
C ILE A 77 2.33 0.56 -7.85
N GLN A 78 2.13 0.94 -9.11
CA GLN A 78 1.88 2.32 -9.50
C GLN A 78 0.55 2.85 -8.95
N ALA A 79 -0.48 2.01 -8.87
CA ALA A 79 -1.76 2.39 -8.27
C ALA A 79 -1.61 2.72 -6.77
N LEU A 80 -0.87 1.90 -6.02
CA LEU A 80 -0.52 2.18 -4.63
C LEU A 80 0.29 3.46 -4.50
N ALA A 81 1.32 3.61 -5.33
CA ALA A 81 2.21 4.76 -5.29
C ALA A 81 1.45 6.07 -5.57
N LEU A 82 0.53 6.06 -6.53
CA LEU A 82 -0.31 7.21 -6.85
C LEU A 82 -1.25 7.56 -5.69
N CYS A 83 -1.90 6.56 -5.09
CA CYS A 83 -2.80 6.77 -3.96
C CYS A 83 -2.06 7.32 -2.73
N ALA A 84 -0.89 6.75 -2.39
CA ALA A 84 -0.04 7.24 -1.31
C ALA A 84 0.47 8.67 -1.59
N SER A 85 0.93 8.94 -2.81
CA SER A 85 1.43 10.27 -3.22
C SER A 85 0.36 11.35 -3.10
N ALA A 86 -0.90 11.03 -3.40
CA ALA A 86 -2.01 11.97 -3.24
C ALA A 86 -2.20 12.38 -1.76
N VAL A 87 -2.14 11.42 -0.83
CA VAL A 87 -2.26 11.70 0.60
C VAL A 87 -1.02 12.46 1.11
N ILE A 88 0.18 12.02 0.72
CA ILE A 88 1.43 12.71 1.10
C ILE A 88 1.40 14.17 0.62
N GLY A 89 1.01 14.43 -0.62
CA GLY A 89 0.96 15.78 -1.18
C GLY A 89 0.05 16.75 -0.43
N LEU A 90 -0.91 16.24 0.35
CA LEU A 90 -1.80 17.05 1.18
C LEU A 90 -1.23 17.37 2.57
N TRP A 91 -0.35 16.52 3.10
CA TRP A 91 -0.02 16.51 4.54
C TRP A 91 1.50 16.51 4.87
N TRP A 92 2.38 16.38 3.88
CA TRP A 92 3.81 16.08 4.11
C TRP A 92 4.61 17.15 4.89
N ASP A 93 4.23 18.42 4.79
CA ASP A 93 4.89 19.56 5.43
C ASP A 93 4.08 20.17 6.58
N ASP A 94 3.00 19.51 6.98
CA ASP A 94 2.16 19.94 8.08
C ASP A 94 2.64 19.35 9.41
N PHE A 95 3.48 20.14 10.09
CA PHE A 95 4.03 19.84 11.42
C PHE A 95 3.21 20.46 12.56
N ALA A 96 2.10 21.13 12.26
CA ALA A 96 1.24 21.68 13.31
C ALA A 96 0.42 20.55 13.94
N PRO A 97 0.15 20.60 15.27
CA PRO A 97 -0.76 19.65 15.90
C PRO A 97 -2.12 19.63 15.19
N LEU A 98 -2.74 18.45 15.13
CA LEU A 98 -4.06 18.28 14.54
C LEU A 98 -5.12 19.07 15.31
N ASP A 99 -5.94 19.82 14.56
CA ASP A 99 -7.14 20.47 15.08
C ASP A 99 -8.40 19.72 14.65
N SER A 100 -9.55 20.13 15.20
CA SER A 100 -10.85 19.51 14.96
C SER A 100 -11.30 19.52 13.50
N ASP A 101 -10.76 20.42 12.68
CA ASP A 101 -11.18 20.60 11.28
C ASP A 101 -10.31 19.76 10.34
N ARG A 102 -9.02 19.60 10.67
CA ARG A 102 -8.07 18.79 9.89
C ARG A 102 -8.11 17.31 10.24
N ALA A 103 -8.37 16.95 11.50
CA ALA A 103 -8.37 15.55 11.92
C ALA A 103 -9.33 14.63 11.16
N PRO A 104 -10.60 15.03 10.92
CA PRO A 104 -11.51 14.21 10.13
C PRO A 104 -11.02 14.01 8.69
N LYS A 105 -10.38 15.02 8.08
CA LYS A 105 -9.89 14.96 6.70
C LYS A 105 -8.69 14.04 6.55
N LEU A 106 -7.69 14.20 7.43
CA LEU A 106 -6.53 13.31 7.46
C LEU A 106 -6.99 11.86 7.67
N HIS A 107 -7.90 11.63 8.61
CA HIS A 107 -8.43 10.30 8.87
C HIS A 107 -9.16 9.72 7.66
N GLU A 108 -10.00 10.50 6.99
CA GLU A 108 -10.69 10.06 5.78
C GLU A 108 -9.70 9.70 4.65
N ASP A 109 -8.66 10.50 4.45
CA ASP A 109 -7.64 10.23 3.44
C ASP A 109 -6.84 8.95 3.74
N LEU A 110 -6.42 8.78 5.00
CA LEU A 110 -5.72 7.58 5.46
C LEU A 110 -6.62 6.33 5.40
N GLN A 111 -7.90 6.45 5.75
CA GLN A 111 -8.85 5.34 5.68
C GLN A 111 -9.11 4.90 4.24
N ARG A 112 -9.24 5.87 3.31
CA ARG A 112 -9.35 5.56 1.88
C ARG A 112 -8.11 4.84 1.37
N PHE A 113 -6.93 5.29 1.76
CA PHE A 113 -5.69 4.61 1.41
C PHE A 113 -5.63 3.19 2.01
N ALA A 114 -5.94 3.04 3.30
CA ALA A 114 -5.95 1.75 3.99
C ALA A 114 -6.92 0.74 3.33
N ALA A 115 -8.10 1.19 2.91
CA ALA A 115 -9.05 0.36 2.18
C ALA A 115 -8.49 -0.11 0.83
N HIS A 116 -7.76 0.76 0.12
CA HIS A 116 -7.09 0.40 -1.13
C HIS A 116 -5.94 -0.58 -0.91
N ALA A 117 -5.11 -0.36 0.11
CA ALA A 117 -4.05 -1.29 0.51
C ALA A 117 -4.61 -2.68 0.86
N GLU A 118 -5.75 -2.74 1.54
CA GLU A 118 -6.42 -3.99 1.89
C GLU A 118 -6.98 -4.73 0.65
N GLN A 119 -7.43 -4.01 -0.38
CA GLN A 119 -7.80 -4.61 -1.67
C GLN A 119 -6.58 -5.26 -2.35
N VAL A 120 -5.44 -4.58 -2.35
CA VAL A 120 -4.19 -5.13 -2.90
C VAL A 120 -3.69 -6.33 -2.08
N LEU A 121 -3.73 -6.26 -0.75
CA LEU A 121 -3.42 -7.41 0.12
C LEU A 121 -4.28 -8.63 -0.21
N THR A 122 -5.59 -8.42 -0.39
CA THR A 122 -6.53 -9.49 -0.76
C THR A 122 -6.18 -10.10 -2.12
N LEU A 123 -5.91 -9.25 -3.11
CA LEU A 123 -5.52 -9.69 -4.46
C LEU A 123 -4.25 -10.54 -4.41
N LEU A 124 -3.19 -10.00 -3.80
CA LEU A 124 -1.89 -10.65 -3.68
C LEU A 124 -2.00 -11.98 -2.95
N ALA A 125 -2.72 -12.02 -1.83
CA ALA A 125 -2.91 -13.25 -1.06
C ALA A 125 -3.68 -14.32 -1.85
N THR A 126 -4.72 -13.91 -2.58
CA THR A 126 -5.57 -14.82 -3.35
C THR A 126 -4.78 -15.48 -4.47
N HIS A 127 -4.01 -14.69 -5.24
CA HIS A 127 -3.35 -15.18 -6.46
C HIS A 127 -1.90 -15.61 -6.24
N GLY A 128 -1.24 -15.14 -5.18
CA GLY A 128 0.09 -15.57 -4.75
C GLY A 128 0.09 -16.86 -3.91
N GLY A 129 -1.09 -17.38 -3.54
CA GLY A 129 -1.22 -18.62 -2.76
C GLY A 129 -1.04 -18.42 -1.25
N TRP A 130 -1.23 -17.20 -0.74
CA TRP A 130 -1.05 -16.84 0.68
C TRP A 130 -2.37 -16.56 1.42
N ALA A 131 -3.51 -16.93 0.84
CA ALA A 131 -4.83 -16.68 1.43
C ALA A 131 -4.98 -17.18 2.88
N ALA A 132 -4.32 -18.29 3.24
CA ALA A 132 -4.31 -18.79 4.62
C ALA A 132 -3.52 -17.87 5.57
N LEU A 133 -2.40 -17.30 5.12
CA LEU A 133 -1.63 -16.32 5.88
C LEU A 133 -2.40 -15.01 6.04
N ASP A 134 -3.07 -14.55 4.98
CA ASP A 134 -3.91 -13.36 5.04
C ASP A 134 -5.12 -13.54 5.97
N SER A 135 -5.75 -14.72 5.95
CA SER A 135 -6.81 -15.06 6.91
C SER A 135 -6.30 -15.03 8.35
N ALA A 136 -5.08 -15.51 8.61
CA ALA A 136 -4.47 -15.45 9.94
C ALA A 136 -4.15 -13.99 10.35
N ARG A 137 -3.66 -13.15 9.42
CA ARG A 137 -3.38 -11.72 9.63
C ARG A 137 -4.62 -10.96 10.08
N ARG A 138 -5.77 -11.21 9.45
CA ARG A 138 -7.05 -10.56 9.80
C ARG A 138 -7.61 -10.98 11.17
N GLY A 139 -7.07 -12.06 11.76
CA GLY A 139 -7.53 -12.62 13.02
C GLY A 139 -8.89 -13.32 12.91
N PRO A 140 -9.29 -14.13 13.92
CA PRO A 140 -10.69 -14.47 14.09
C PRO A 140 -11.45 -13.21 14.50
N ALA A 141 -12.53 -12.91 13.79
CA ALA A 141 -13.50 -11.89 14.20
C ALA A 141 -14.12 -12.21 15.57
#